data_AF-A0A2R8AY73-F1
#
_entry.id   AF-A0A2R8AY73-F1
#
_cell.length_a   1.000
_cell.length_b   1.000
_cell.length_c   1.000
_cell.angle_alpha   90.00
_cell.angle_beta   90.00
_cell.angle_gamma   90.00
#
_symmetry.space_group_name_H-M   'P 1'
#
loop_
_entity.id
_entity.type
_entity.pdbx_description
1 polymer ?
#
loop_
_entity_poly.entity_id
_entity_poly.type
_entity_poly.pdbx_seq_one_letter_code
_entity_poly.pdbx_strand_id
1 'polypeptide(L)' 'MVHGGPYPASTNFGATSVGTLSIRRFLRPVCYQNIPDNILPTDLQG' A
#
# COMPACT_ATOMS: atom_id res chain seq x y z
N MET A 1 -0.27 10.36 12.48
CA MET A 1 -1.44 9.88 13.24
C MET A 1 -1.46 8.37 13.21
N VAL A 2 -1.80 7.72 14.32
CA VAL A 2 -2.01 6.27 14.40
C VAL A 2 -3.36 6.03 15.08
N HIS A 3 -4.41 5.79 14.29
CA HIS A 3 -5.73 5.41 14.80
C HIS A 3 -5.93 3.92 14.56
N GLY A 4 -5.82 3.14 15.64
CA GLY A 4 -5.77 1.69 15.63
C GLY A 4 -5.18 1.17 16.94
N GLY A 5 -4.63 -0.04 16.92
CA GLY A 5 -3.99 -0.67 18.08
C GLY A 5 -4.10 -2.20 18.03
N PRO A 6 -3.55 -2.92 19.02
CA PRO A 6 -3.78 -4.35 19.18
C PRO A 6 -5.27 -4.68 19.31
N TYR A 7 -5.65 -5.92 19.01
CA TYR A 7 -7.02 -6.39 19.25
C TYR A 7 -7.40 -6.22 20.74
N PRO A 8 -8.61 -5.72 21.07
CA PRO A 8 -9.78 -5.52 20.20
C PRO A 8 -9.91 -4.12 19.56
N ALA A 9 -8.95 -3.20 19.75
CA ALA A 9 -9.05 -1.84 19.21
C ALA A 9 -9.06 -1.79 17.67
N SER A 10 -8.42 -2.77 17.01
CA SER A 10 -8.44 -2.96 15.56
C SER A 10 -8.34 -4.45 15.24
N THR A 11 -8.85 -4.84 14.07
CA THR A 11 -8.69 -6.18 13.49
C THR A 11 -7.56 -6.25 12.46
N ASN A 12 -6.93 -5.12 12.14
CA ASN A 12 -5.89 -5.03 11.13
C ASN A 12 -4.52 -4.80 11.79
N PHE A 13 -3.62 -5.77 11.65
CA PHE A 13 -2.30 -5.79 12.31
C PHE A 13 -1.36 -4.73 11.71
N GLY A 14 -1.01 -3.72 12.53
CA GLY A 14 0.00 -2.71 12.17
C GLY A 14 -0.48 -1.59 11.24
N ALA A 15 -1.77 -1.54 10.90
CA ALA A 15 -2.35 -0.47 10.07
C ALA A 15 -2.92 0.69 10.90
N THR A 16 -3.16 1.84 10.23
CA THR A 16 -3.95 2.97 10.76
C THR A 16 -5.19 3.19 9.91
N SER A 17 -6.32 3.55 10.52
CA SER A 17 -7.56 3.91 9.82
C SER A 17 -7.71 5.42 9.57
N VAL A 18 -6.89 6.26 10.20
CA VAL A 18 -6.88 7.72 10.00
C VAL A 18 -5.49 8.20 9.60
N GLY A 19 -5.45 9.24 8.75
CA GLY A 19 -4.22 9.83 8.22
C GLY A 19 -3.80 9.21 6.89
N THR A 20 -2.85 9.85 6.21
CA THR A 20 -2.42 9.49 4.84
C THR A 20 -1.89 8.06 4.71
N LEU A 21 -1.30 7.50 5.77
CA LEU A 21 -0.83 6.11 5.78
C LEU A 21 -1.96 5.06 5.67
N SER A 22 -3.22 5.44 5.93
CA SER A 22 -4.37 4.52 5.81
C SER A 22 -4.59 4.00 4.38
N ILE A 23 -4.13 4.74 3.35
CA ILE A 23 -4.24 4.30 1.94
C ILE A 23 -3.53 2.96 1.70
N ARG A 24 -2.45 2.66 2.45
CA ARG A 24 -1.67 1.42 2.32
C ARG A 24 -2.50 0.16 2.58
N ARG A 25 -3.63 0.27 3.28
CA ARG A 25 -4.56 -0.85 3.51
C ARG A 25 -5.24 -1.35 2.23
N PHE A 26 -5.25 -0.53 1.18
CA PHE A 26 -5.93 -0.80 -0.09
C PHE A 26 -4.94 -1.00 -1.25
N LEU A 27 -3.66 -1.14 -0.94
CA LEU A 27 -2.59 -1.31 -1.93
C LEU A 27 -1.90 -2.66 -1.75
N ARG A 28 -1.36 -3.20 -2.86
CA ARG A 28 -0.47 -4.36 -2.86
C ARG A 28 0.70 -4.09 -3.82
N PRO A 29 1.94 -4.41 -3.44
CA PRO A 29 3.07 -4.25 -4.35
C PRO A 29 3.02 -5.29 -5.48
N VAL A 30 3.54 -4.92 -6.65
CA VAL A 30 3.77 -5.80 -7.80
C VAL A 30 5.17 -5.51 -8.35
N CYS A 31 5.93 -6.57 -8.65
CA CYS A 31 7.26 -6.45 -9.24
C CYS A 31 7.20 -6.76 -10.74
N TYR A 32 7.90 -5.96 -11.55
CA TYR A 32 8.03 -6.15 -13.00
C TYR A 32 9.51 -6.38 -13.32
N GLN A 33 9.83 -7.48 -14.02
CA GLN A 33 11.20 -7.84 -14.37
C GLN A 33 11.31 -8.06 -15.88
N ASN A 34 12.29 -7.43 -16.52
CA ASN A 34 12.56 -7.55 -17.96
C ASN A 34 11.33 -7.23 -18.84
N ILE A 35 10.50 -6.26 -18.42
CA ILE A 35 9.32 -5.80 -19.17
C ILE A 35 9.71 -4.63 -20.08
N PRO A 36 9.34 -4.65 -21.37
CA PRO A 36 9.54 -3.51 -22.28
C PRO A 36 8.87 -2.24 -21.77
N ASP A 37 9.54 -1.09 -21.91
CA ASP A 37 9.11 0.19 -21.35
C ASP A 37 7.71 0.63 -21.83
N ASN A 38 7.40 0.40 -23.11
CA ASN A 38 6.11 0.78 -23.71
C ASN A 38 4.89 0.03 -23.15
N ILE A 39 5.09 -1.02 -22.35
CA ILE A 39 4.01 -1.75 -21.67
C ILE A 39 4.16 -1.76 -20.14
N LEU A 40 5.13 -1.06 -19.58
CA LEU A 40 5.17 -0.79 -18.14
C LEU A 40 3.99 0.10 -17.73
N PRO A 41 3.49 0.01 -16.49
CA PRO A 41 2.63 1.04 -15.93
C PRO A 41 3.31 2.41 -16.02
N THR A 42 2.54 3.46 -16.32
CA THR A 42 3.06 4.83 -16.48
C THR A 42 3.86 5.30 -15.27
N ASP A 43 3.49 4.88 -14.06
CA ASP A 43 4.22 5.21 -12.82
C ASP A 43 5.65 4.63 -12.75
N LEU A 44 5.99 3.69 -13.64
CA LEU A 44 7.28 2.98 -13.69
C LEU A 44 8.04 3.18 -15.02
N GLN A 45 7.48 3.95 -15.96
CA GLN A 45 8.14 4.32 -17.21
C GLN A 45 9.23 5.38 -16.96
N GLY A 46 10.32 5.32 -17.74
CA GLY A 46 11.45 6.26 -17.66
C GLY A 46 11.20 7.63 -18.28
#